data_AF-A0A0Q4JDS0-F1
#
_entry.id   AF-A0A0Q4JDS0-F1
#
_cell.length_a   1.000
_cell.length_b   1.000
_cell.length_c   1.000
_cell.angle_alpha   90.00
_cell.angle_beta   90.00
_cell.angle_gamma   90.00
#
_symmetry.space_group_name_H-M   'P 1'
#
loop_
_entity.id
_entity.type
_entity.pdbx_description
1 polymer ?
#
loop_
_entity_poly.entity_id
_entity_poly.type
_entity_poly.pdbx_seq_one_letter_code
_entity_poly.pdbx_strand_id
1 'polypeptide(L)'
;MSELKTYRARERGYVDDRMVEEGETFTTAKPKGKWMAELDDKGNEIPDPEPEPPVDVTSEAVAAAQLEIRERAQAVVDKMRTDFDDSLKAEKARADNAEKLLSDAKAESEKLLTEADAAIDKATQRAEAAEKEVEALKAEIAKLKTAPTAKAK
;
A
#
# COMPACT_ATOMS: atom_id res chain seq x y z
N MET A 1 16.03 -24.24 30.12
CA MET A 1 16.89 -24.41 31.31
C MET A 1 18.20 -24.96 30.79
N SER A 2 19.30 -24.21 30.88
CA SER A 2 20.61 -24.71 30.46
C SER A 2 21.07 -25.79 31.44
N GLU A 3 21.54 -26.92 30.93
CA GLU A 3 22.06 -28.03 31.73
C GLU A 3 23.36 -27.60 32.43
N LEU A 4 23.46 -27.80 33.74
CA LEU A 4 24.65 -27.49 34.51
C LEU A 4 25.67 -28.62 34.32
N LYS A 5 26.82 -28.28 33.76
CA LYS A 5 27.92 -29.23 33.50
C LYS A 5 29.15 -28.87 34.31
N THR A 6 29.89 -29.88 34.73
CA THR A 6 31.10 -29.72 35.53
C THR A 6 32.32 -29.79 34.63
N TYR A 7 33.21 -28.82 34.81
CA TYR A 7 34.42 -28.67 34.02
C TYR A 7 35.65 -28.53 34.93
N ARG A 8 36.81 -28.95 34.43
CA ARG A 8 38.13 -28.59 34.96
C ARG A 8 38.76 -27.55 34.03
N ALA A 9 39.29 -26.47 34.61
CA ALA A 9 40.07 -25.49 33.85
C ALA A 9 41.42 -26.09 33.43
N ARG A 10 41.70 -26.11 32.12
CA ARG A 10 43.02 -26.40 31.55
C ARG A 10 43.92 -25.17 31.52
N GLU A 11 43.31 -23.99 31.49
CA GLU A 11 43.97 -22.69 31.55
C GLU A 11 43.10 -21.73 32.36
N ARG A 12 43.69 -20.64 32.86
CA ARG A 12 42.95 -19.59 33.58
C ARG A 12 41.89 -18.95 32.68
N GLY A 13 40.65 -18.86 33.16
CA GLY A 13 39.52 -18.34 32.38
C GLY A 13 38.49 -17.58 33.22
N TYR A 14 37.55 -16.90 32.57
CA TYR A 14 36.44 -16.19 33.21
C TYR A 14 35.12 -16.85 32.88
N VAL A 15 34.32 -17.15 33.91
CA VAL A 15 33.01 -17.79 33.77
C VAL A 15 32.12 -17.38 34.94
N ASP A 16 30.83 -17.12 34.67
CA ASP A 16 29.82 -16.75 35.69
C ASP A 16 30.29 -15.67 36.69
N ASP A 17 30.84 -14.60 36.13
CA ASP A 17 31.35 -13.42 36.83
C ASP A 17 32.51 -13.66 37.81
N ARG A 18 33.22 -14.78 37.65
CA ARG A 18 34.44 -15.09 38.41
C ARG A 18 35.58 -15.58 37.52
N MET A 19 36.81 -15.31 37.96
CA MET A 19 38.00 -15.95 37.41
C MET A 19 38.12 -17.36 38.00
N VAL A 20 38.40 -18.33 37.13
CA VAL A 20 38.69 -19.72 37.47
C VAL A 20 40.16 -19.97 37.11
N GLU A 21 40.93 -20.44 38.08
CA GLU A 21 42.36 -20.70 37.89
C GLU A 21 42.59 -22.06 37.24
N GLU A 22 43.76 -22.23 36.62
CA GLU A 22 44.16 -23.49 36.01
C GLU A 22 44.08 -24.66 37.02
N GLY A 23 43.49 -25.77 36.61
CA GLY A 23 43.26 -26.96 37.43
C GLY A 23 42.00 -26.93 38.30
N GLU A 24 41.35 -25.77 38.46
CA GLU A 24 40.14 -25.63 39.28
C GLU A 24 38.94 -26.31 38.61
N THR A 25 38.15 -27.03 39.41
CA THR A 25 36.88 -27.64 38.98
C THR A 25 35.72 -26.71 39.30
N PHE A 26 34.82 -26.50 38.34
CA PHE A 26 33.68 -25.60 38.46
C PHE A 26 32.49 -26.11 37.66
N THR A 27 31.28 -25.71 38.05
CA THR A 27 30.04 -26.06 37.36
C THR A 27 29.44 -24.81 36.74
N THR A 28 29.10 -24.86 35.45
CA THR A 28 28.51 -23.74 34.73
C THR A 28 27.45 -24.22 33.74
N ALA A 29 26.56 -23.32 33.34
CA ALA A 29 25.61 -23.53 32.25
C ALA A 29 26.10 -22.90 30.92
N LYS A 30 27.30 -22.29 30.92
CA LYS A 30 27.93 -21.71 29.72
C LYS A 30 28.44 -22.82 28.80
N PRO A 31 28.47 -22.59 27.47
CA PRO A 31 29.05 -23.56 26.54
C PRO A 31 30.54 -23.78 26.84
N LYS A 32 31.00 -25.02 26.65
CA LYS A 32 32.39 -25.43 26.87
C LYS A 32 33.35 -24.57 26.04
N GLY A 33 34.28 -23.89 26.71
CA GLY A 33 35.40 -23.20 26.08
C GLY A 33 36.59 -24.14 25.84
N LYS A 34 37.52 -23.76 24.96
CA LYS A 34 38.75 -24.54 24.70
C LYS A 34 39.63 -24.73 25.95
N TRP A 35 39.54 -23.82 26.91
CA TRP A 35 40.23 -23.87 28.19
C TRP A 35 39.52 -24.74 29.23
N MET A 36 38.38 -25.35 28.90
CA MET A 36 37.57 -26.17 29.80
C MET A 36 37.63 -27.64 29.37
N ALA A 37 37.87 -28.55 30.31
CA ALA A 37 37.69 -29.99 30.13
C ALA A 37 36.40 -30.43 30.82
N GLU A 38 35.47 -31.05 30.09
CA GLU A 38 34.23 -31.56 30.68
C GLU A 38 34.53 -32.81 31.51
N LEU A 39 33.97 -32.90 32.71
CA LEU A 39 34.18 -34.02 33.63
C LEU A 39 32.97 -34.95 33.65
N ASP A 40 33.20 -36.26 33.77
CA ASP A 40 32.17 -37.25 34.05
C ASP A 40 31.76 -37.23 35.55
N ASP A 41 30.73 -38.01 35.90
CA ASP A 41 30.24 -38.14 37.29
C ASP A 41 31.28 -38.72 38.26
N LYS A 42 32.41 -39.22 37.76
CA LYS A 42 33.53 -39.77 38.52
C LYS A 42 34.73 -38.81 38.57
N GLY A 43 34.62 -37.62 37.98
CA GLY A 43 35.66 -36.59 37.94
C GLY A 43 36.75 -36.81 36.88
N ASN A 44 36.55 -37.70 35.91
CA ASN A 44 37.48 -37.93 34.81
C ASN A 44 37.15 -37.02 33.63
N GLU A 45 38.18 -36.55 32.92
CA GLU A 45 38.00 -35.74 31.71
C GLU A 45 37.39 -36.58 30.58
N ILE A 46 36.27 -36.09 30.03
CA ILE A 46 35.66 -36.64 28.82
C ILE A 46 36.45 -36.11 27.63
N PRO A 47 36.99 -37.00 26.76
CA PRO A 47 37.65 -36.59 25.53
C PRO A 47 36.74 -35.69 24.69
N ASP A 48 37.32 -34.62 24.14
CA ASP A 48 36.61 -33.78 23.18
C ASP A 48 36.22 -34.61 21.95
N PRO A 49 34.96 -34.54 21.48
CA PRO A 49 34.59 -35.17 20.21
C PRO A 49 35.47 -34.57 19.10
N GLU A 50 35.98 -35.43 18.21
CA GLU A 50 36.72 -34.96 17.05
C GLU A 50 35.86 -33.99 16.24
N PRO A 51 36.40 -32.84 15.79
CA PRO A 51 35.65 -31.92 14.95
C PRO A 51 35.26 -32.64 13.65
N GLU A 52 33.98 -32.55 13.28
CA GLU A 52 33.52 -33.03 11.99
C GLU A 52 34.34 -32.37 10.86
N PRO A 53 34.68 -33.12 9.79
CA PRO A 53 35.41 -32.56 8.68
C PRO A 53 34.63 -31.39 8.06
N PRO A 54 35.31 -30.32 7.60
CA PRO A 54 34.64 -29.22 6.92
C PRO A 54 33.88 -29.75 5.69
N VAL A 55 32.63 -29.33 5.53
CA VAL A 55 31.82 -29.65 4.35
C VAL A 55 32.53 -29.04 3.14
N ASP A 56 33.04 -29.89 2.26
CA ASP A 56 33.79 -29.50 1.07
C ASP A 56 32.81 -28.96 0.01
N VAL A 57 32.44 -27.69 0.12
CA VAL A 57 31.65 -26.99 -0.90
C VAL A 57 32.60 -26.67 -2.04
N THR A 58 32.67 -27.57 -3.03
CA THR A 58 33.55 -27.36 -4.18
C THR A 58 33.19 -26.05 -4.90
N SER A 59 34.20 -25.34 -5.41
CA SER A 59 34.00 -24.08 -6.15
C SER A 59 33.03 -24.23 -7.34
N GLU A 60 32.95 -25.43 -7.90
CA GLU A 60 32.05 -25.79 -9.00
C GLU A 60 30.58 -25.85 -8.56
N ALA A 61 30.27 -26.42 -7.39
CA ALA A 61 28.91 -26.45 -6.85
C ALA A 61 28.41 -25.04 -6.52
N VAL A 62 29.29 -24.18 -5.99
CA VAL A 62 28.97 -22.77 -5.73
C VAL A 62 28.75 -22.01 -7.05
N ALA A 63 29.59 -22.22 -8.06
CA ALA A 63 29.44 -21.57 -9.36
C ALA A 63 28.13 -21.97 -10.06
N ALA A 64 27.77 -23.25 -10.01
CA ALA A 64 26.50 -23.75 -10.56
C ALA A 64 25.29 -23.12 -9.86
N ALA A 65 25.30 -23.07 -8.52
CA ALA A 65 24.24 -22.44 -7.74
C ALA A 65 24.11 -20.93 -8.04
N GLN A 66 25.23 -20.23 -8.20
CA GLN A 66 25.22 -18.80 -8.55
C GLN A 66 24.65 -18.54 -9.95
N LEU A 67 24.95 -19.41 -10.92
CA LEU A 67 24.39 -19.30 -12.26
C LEU A 67 22.86 -19.49 -12.23
N GLU A 68 22.38 -20.52 -11.54
CA GLU A 68 20.94 -20.79 -11.41
C GLU A 68 20.20 -19.63 -10.72
N ILE A 69 20.79 -19.06 -9.66
CA ILE A 69 20.22 -17.88 -8.98
C ILE A 69 20.16 -16.69 -9.94
N ARG A 70 21.21 -16.44 -10.73
CA ARG A 70 21.25 -15.33 -11.69
C ARG A 70 20.19 -15.51 -12.78
N GLU A 71 20.04 -16.70 -13.34
CA GLU A 71 19.04 -16.98 -14.37
C GLU A 71 17.61 -16.80 -13.84
N ARG A 72 17.34 -17.29 -12.62
CA ARG A 72 16.05 -17.07 -11.96
C ARG A 72 15.79 -15.60 -11.68
N ALA A 73 16.79 -14.87 -11.20
CA ALA A 73 16.67 -13.44 -10.95
C ALA A 73 16.36 -12.68 -12.25
N GLN A 74 17.02 -13.04 -13.35
CA GLN A 74 16.77 -12.42 -14.65
C GLN A 74 15.33 -12.70 -15.14
N ALA A 75 14.86 -13.94 -15.04
CA ALA A 75 13.49 -14.29 -15.41
C ALA A 75 12.44 -13.51 -14.58
N VAL A 76 12.69 -13.28 -13.30
CA VAL A 76 11.82 -12.46 -12.44
C VAL A 76 11.83 -11.00 -12.89
N VAL A 77 12.99 -10.43 -13.20
CA VAL A 77 13.12 -9.04 -13.69
C VAL A 77 12.40 -8.87 -15.03
N ASP A 78 12.57 -9.81 -15.96
CA ASP A 78 11.91 -9.76 -17.26
C ASP A 78 10.39 -9.81 -17.12
N LYS A 79 9.88 -10.69 -16.24
CA LYS A 79 8.45 -10.76 -15.94
C LYS A 79 7.94 -9.45 -15.33
N MET A 80 8.63 -8.90 -14.34
CA MET A 80 8.25 -7.62 -13.72
C MET A 80 8.21 -6.49 -14.75
N ARG A 81 9.12 -6.49 -15.71
CA ARG A 81 9.15 -5.49 -16.78
C ARG A 81 7.93 -5.62 -17.70
N THR A 82 7.59 -6.84 -18.12
CA THR A 82 6.38 -7.08 -18.93
C THR A 82 5.12 -6.67 -18.18
N ASP A 83 4.97 -7.11 -16.93
CA ASP A 83 3.80 -6.76 -16.10
C ASP A 83 3.68 -5.24 -15.91
N PHE A 84 4.80 -4.53 -15.76
CA PHE A 84 4.84 -3.08 -15.65
C PHE A 84 4.45 -2.39 -16.97
N ASP A 85 4.99 -2.82 -18.10
CA ASP A 85 4.67 -2.25 -19.41
C ASP A 85 3.18 -2.44 -19.77
N ASP A 86 2.62 -3.61 -19.47
CA ASP A 86 1.19 -3.89 -19.65
C ASP A 86 0.32 -3.01 -18.73
N SER A 87 0.71 -2.86 -17.47
CA SER A 87 0.03 -1.99 -16.52
C SER A 87 0.07 -0.53 -16.96
N LEU A 88 1.22 -0.05 -17.43
CA LEU A 88 1.39 1.31 -17.94
C LEU A 88 0.52 1.56 -19.17
N LYS A 89 0.43 0.58 -20.08
CA LYS A 89 -0.42 0.67 -21.26
C LYS A 89 -1.90 0.72 -20.88
N ALA A 90 -2.34 -0.13 -19.95
CA ALA A 90 -3.71 -0.13 -19.46
C ALA A 90 -4.07 1.20 -18.77
N GLU A 91 -3.15 1.75 -17.97
CA GLU A 91 -3.39 3.00 -17.26
C GLU A 91 -3.43 4.21 -18.19
N LYS A 92 -2.57 4.24 -19.23
CA LYS A 92 -2.67 5.26 -20.29
C LYS A 92 -4.02 5.21 -21.00
N ALA A 93 -4.50 4.03 -21.37
CA ALA A 93 -5.81 3.89 -22.00
C ALA A 93 -6.96 4.35 -21.09
N ARG A 94 -6.85 4.15 -19.77
CA ARG A 94 -7.82 4.68 -18.79
C ARG A 94 -7.75 6.20 -18.70
N ALA A 95 -6.55 6.77 -18.68
CA ALA A 95 -6.36 8.22 -18.63
C ALA A 95 -6.96 8.88 -19.88
N ASP A 96 -6.66 8.37 -21.08
CA ASP A 96 -7.21 8.88 -22.34
C ASP A 96 -8.74 8.80 -22.36
N ASN A 97 -9.32 7.69 -21.87
CA ASN A 97 -10.77 7.53 -21.78
C ASN A 97 -11.39 8.50 -20.75
N ALA A 98 -10.75 8.70 -19.60
CA ALA A 98 -11.22 9.64 -18.58
C ALA A 98 -11.18 11.08 -19.09
N GLU A 99 -10.12 11.45 -19.83
CA GLU A 99 -10.01 12.77 -20.45
C GLU A 99 -11.12 13.00 -21.48
N LYS A 100 -11.40 11.99 -22.31
CA LYS A 100 -12.53 12.04 -23.26
C LYS A 100 -13.86 12.22 -22.55
N LEU A 101 -14.15 11.41 -21.53
CA LEU A 101 -15.40 11.52 -20.76
C LEU A 101 -15.56 12.90 -20.10
N LEU A 102 -14.46 13.47 -19.60
CA LEU A 102 -14.46 14.81 -19.01
C LEU A 102 -14.69 15.90 -20.05
N SER A 103 -14.13 15.76 -21.25
CA SER A 103 -14.40 16.65 -22.38
C SER A 103 -15.87 16.58 -22.80
N ASP A 104 -16.41 15.37 -22.96
CA ASP A 104 -17.81 15.14 -23.35
C ASP A 104 -18.76 15.71 -22.30
N ALA A 105 -18.49 15.49 -21.01
CA ALA A 105 -19.29 16.02 -19.90
C ALA A 105 -19.26 17.55 -19.84
N LYS A 106 -18.11 18.19 -20.15
CA LYS A 106 -18.02 19.65 -20.23
C LYS A 106 -18.85 20.19 -21.38
N ALA A 107 -18.76 19.58 -22.56
CA ALA A 107 -19.55 19.99 -23.72
C ALA A 107 -21.06 19.83 -23.46
N GLU A 108 -21.47 18.75 -22.81
CA GLU A 108 -22.86 18.54 -22.41
C GLU A 108 -23.32 19.56 -21.37
N SER A 109 -22.49 19.85 -20.36
CA SER A 109 -22.80 20.88 -19.36
C SER A 109 -22.96 22.27 -19.97
N GLU A 110 -22.11 22.64 -20.92
CA GLU A 110 -22.19 23.94 -21.61
C GLU A 110 -23.45 24.04 -22.47
N LYS A 111 -23.83 22.95 -23.13
CA LYS A 111 -25.10 22.85 -23.85
C LYS A 111 -26.31 23.01 -22.91
N LEU A 112 -26.30 22.32 -21.77
CA LEU A 112 -27.40 22.44 -20.81
C LEU A 112 -27.50 23.85 -20.21
N LEU A 113 -26.37 24.52 -20.00
CA LEU A 113 -26.33 25.88 -19.48
C LEU A 113 -26.93 26.87 -20.49
N THR A 114 -26.54 26.76 -21.77
CA THR A 114 -27.13 27.58 -22.84
C THR A 114 -28.62 27.30 -23.06
N GLU A 115 -29.07 26.05 -22.97
CA GLU A 115 -30.49 25.69 -23.01
C GLU A 115 -31.27 26.27 -21.82
N ALA A 116 -30.68 26.25 -20.62
CA ALA A 116 -31.27 26.84 -19.42
C ALA A 116 -31.41 28.36 -19.53
N ASP A 117 -30.37 29.06 -20.01
CA ASP A 117 -30.42 30.51 -20.22
C ASP A 117 -31.52 30.89 -21.22
N ALA A 118 -31.61 30.18 -22.36
CA ALA A 118 -32.68 30.39 -23.34
C ALA A 118 -34.09 30.14 -22.76
N ALA A 119 -34.22 29.14 -21.88
CA ALA A 119 -35.48 28.86 -21.19
C ALA A 119 -35.85 29.97 -20.19
N ILE A 120 -34.87 30.52 -19.46
CA ILE A 120 -35.04 31.65 -18.55
C ILE A 120 -35.49 32.89 -19.32
N ASP A 121 -34.83 33.23 -20.42
CA ASP A 121 -35.21 34.38 -21.27
C ASP A 121 -36.66 34.26 -21.75
N LYS A 122 -37.04 33.06 -22.22
CA LYS A 122 -38.40 32.79 -22.67
C LYS A 122 -39.42 32.88 -21.53
N ALA A 123 -39.08 32.42 -20.33
CA ALA A 123 -39.94 32.54 -19.16
C ALA A 123 -40.12 34.01 -18.76
N THR A 124 -39.05 34.80 -18.79
CA THR A 124 -39.09 36.25 -18.52
C THR A 124 -40.00 36.97 -19.52
N GLN A 125 -39.85 36.72 -20.82
CA GLN A 125 -40.73 37.32 -21.85
C GLN A 125 -42.20 36.96 -21.64
N ARG A 126 -42.49 35.72 -21.23
CA ARG A 126 -43.87 35.29 -20.92
C ARG A 126 -44.42 35.99 -19.69
N ALA A 127 -43.61 36.18 -18.65
CA ALA A 127 -44.01 36.91 -17.46
C ALA A 127 -44.34 38.37 -17.80
N GLU A 128 -43.47 39.05 -18.55
CA GLU A 128 -43.72 40.43 -19.00
C GLU A 128 -44.96 40.56 -19.89
N ALA A 129 -45.21 39.58 -20.76
CA ALA A 129 -46.43 39.55 -21.58
C ALA A 129 -47.68 39.37 -20.74
N ALA A 130 -47.65 38.45 -19.77
CA ALA A 130 -48.76 38.21 -18.85
C ALA A 130 -49.05 39.45 -17.98
N GLU A 131 -48.04 40.17 -17.52
CA GLU A 131 -48.21 41.43 -16.79
C GLU A 131 -48.93 42.48 -17.64
N LYS A 132 -48.55 42.62 -18.91
CA LYS A 132 -49.23 43.53 -19.85
C LYS A 132 -50.69 43.14 -20.09
N GLU A 133 -50.98 41.85 -20.23
CA GLU A 133 -52.36 41.35 -20.37
C GLU A 133 -53.18 41.62 -19.10
N VAL A 134 -52.60 41.41 -17.92
CA VAL A 134 -53.26 41.72 -16.64
C VAL A 134 -53.59 43.21 -16.53
N GLU A 135 -52.67 44.10 -16.90
CA GLU A 135 -52.92 45.55 -16.91
C GLU A 135 -53.99 45.95 -17.94
N ALA A 136 -53.98 45.33 -19.13
CA ALA A 136 -55.01 45.56 -20.15
C ALA A 136 -56.41 45.13 -19.65
N LEU A 137 -56.51 43.95 -19.03
CA LEU A 137 -57.76 43.44 -18.45
C LEU A 137 -58.24 44.32 -17.29
N LYS A 138 -57.35 44.80 -16.42
CA LYS A 138 -57.70 45.77 -15.37
C LYS A 138 -58.30 47.04 -15.97
N ALA A 139 -57.70 47.58 -17.04
CA ALA A 139 -58.20 48.76 -17.72
C ALA A 139 -59.58 48.53 -18.37
N GLU A 140 -59.81 47.35 -18.96
CA GLU A 140 -61.10 46.97 -19.55
C GLU A 140 -62.19 46.83 -18.47
N ILE A 141 -61.89 46.17 -17.35
CA ILE A 141 -62.79 46.06 -16.20
C ILE A 141 -63.15 47.46 -15.67
N ALA A 142 -62.20 48.38 -15.59
CA ALA A 142 -62.46 49.74 -15.16
C ALA A 142 -63.44 50.46 -16.11
N LYS A 143 -63.28 50.31 -17.43
CA LYS A 143 -64.21 50.87 -18.44
C LYS A 143 -65.62 50.31 -18.26
N LEU A 144 -65.75 48.99 -18.09
CA LEU A 144 -67.06 48.33 -17.90
C LEU A 144 -67.76 48.80 -16.62
N LYS A 145 -67.02 49.05 -15.53
CA LYS A 145 -67.58 49.61 -14.28
C LYS A 145 -68.10 51.05 -14.43
N THR A 146 -67.52 51.82 -15.35
CA THR A 146 -67.92 53.20 -15.61
C THR A 146 -68.99 53.33 -16.71
N ALA A 147 -69.34 52.24 -17.40
CA ALA A 147 -70.36 52.26 -18.43
C ALA A 147 -71.74 52.51 -17.79
N PRO A 148 -72.50 53.55 -18.22
CA PRO A 148 -73.80 53.84 -17.65
C PRO A 148 -74.75 52.67 -17.91
N THR A 149 -75.39 52.17 -16.86
CA THR A 149 -76.50 51.22 -16.95
C THR A 149 -77.58 51.82 -17.85
N ALA A 150 -77.58 51.42 -19.12
CA ALA A 150 -78.70 51.67 -20.00
C ALA A 150 -79.89 50.92 -19.42
N LYS A 151 -80.78 51.66 -18.74
CA LYS A 151 -82.06 51.16 -18.27
C LYS A 151 -82.78 50.54 -19.47
N ALA A 152 -82.93 49.21 -19.44
CA ALA A 152 -83.89 48.52 -20.27
C ALA A 152 -85.28 49.08 -19.95
N LYS A 153 -86.01 49.43 -21.01
CA LYS A 153 -87.37 49.95 -21.02
C LYS A 153 -88.34 49.07 -20.26
#